data_AF-A0A455U4X0-F1
#
_entry.id   AF-A0A455U4X0-F1
#
_cell.length_a   1.000
_cell.length_b   1.000
_cell.length_c   1.000
_cell.angle_alpha   90.00
_cell.angle_beta   90.00
_cell.angle_gamma   90.00
#
_symmetry.space_group_name_H-M   'P 1'
#
loop_
_entity.id
_entity.type
_entity.pdbx_description
1 polymer ?
#
loop_
_entity_poly.entity_id
_entity_poly.type
_entity_poly.pdbx_seq_one_letter_code
_entity_poly.pdbx_strand_id
1 'polypeptide(L)' 'MLALKTGRGLLCPCHGSRFDLAGRVFTNVPAPTNLEVPPYRFENDDIIIVGEDEETA' A
#
# COMPACT_ATOMS: atom_id res chain seq x y z
N MET A 1 -2.20 26.04 -4.21
CA MET A 1 -0.97 25.30 -4.57
C MET A 1 -0.28 24.86 -3.29
N LEU A 2 -0.73 23.76 -2.67
CA LEU A 2 0.12 23.08 -1.69
C LEU A 2 1.14 22.29 -2.51
N ALA A 3 2.39 22.73 -2.44
CA ALA A 3 3.50 22.12 -3.14
C ALA A 3 3.54 20.62 -2.84
N LEU A 4 3.50 19.81 -3.91
CA LEU A 4 3.97 18.43 -3.92
C LEU A 4 5.48 18.45 -3.69
N LYS A 5 5.90 18.80 -2.46
CA LYS A 5 7.25 18.54 -1.97
C LYS A 5 7.40 17.03 -1.98
N THR A 6 7.98 16.49 -3.05
CA THR A 6 8.56 15.14 -3.22
C THR A 6 8.49 14.29 -1.95
N GLY A 7 7.29 13.80 -1.64
CA GLY A 7 7.05 12.96 -0.48
C GLY A 7 7.41 11.54 -0.87
N ARG A 8 8.23 10.88 -0.07
CA ARG A 8 8.53 9.45 -0.22
C ARG A 8 7.21 8.68 -0.32
N GLY A 9 7.11 7.73 -1.25
CA GLY A 9 5.88 7.04 -1.58
C GLY A 9 6.07 6.11 -2.79
N LEU A 10 4.98 5.48 -3.23
CA LEU A 10 5.00 4.54 -4.35
C LEU A 10 4.46 5.22 -5.63
N LEU A 11 5.04 4.87 -6.77
CA LEU A 11 4.63 5.34 -8.10
C LEU A 11 4.23 4.14 -8.95
N CYS A 12 3.01 4.16 -9.49
CA CYS A 12 2.62 3.25 -10.57
C CYS A 12 3.03 3.85 -11.92
N PRO A 13 4.04 3.28 -12.62
CA PRO A 13 4.57 3.88 -13.85
C PRO A 13 3.60 3.77 -15.04
N CYS A 14 2.56 2.94 -14.96
CA CYS A 14 1.61 2.74 -16.06
C CYS A 14 0.77 3.99 -16.36
N HIS A 15 0.25 4.65 -15.31
CA HIS A 15 -0.66 5.80 -15.47
C HIS A 15 -0.35 6.94 -14.48
N GLY A 16 0.78 6.88 -13.77
CA GLY A 16 1.25 7.95 -12.89
C GLY A 16 0.53 8.04 -11.54
N SER A 17 -0.23 7.02 -11.13
CA SER A 17 -0.84 6.97 -9.79
C SER A 17 0.22 6.99 -8.71
N ARG A 18 -0.04 7.76 -7.65
CA ARG A 18 0.87 7.95 -6.52
C ARG A 18 0.21 7.49 -5.25
N PHE A 19 1.02 6.92 -4.36
CA PHE A 19 0.61 6.50 -3.03
C PHE A 19 1.59 7.03 -2.00
N ASP A 20 1.10 7.31 -0.80
CA ASP A 20 1.98 7.61 0.33
C ASP A 20 2.67 6.34 0.88
N LEU A 21 3.48 6.48 1.94
CA LEU A 21 4.21 5.36 2.54
C LEU A 21 3.31 4.30 3.21
N ALA A 22 2.04 4.63 3.48
CA ALA A 22 1.05 3.69 4.01
C ALA A 22 0.23 3.03 2.88
N GLY A 23 0.59 3.26 1.61
CA GLY A 23 -0.15 2.72 0.46
C GLY A 23 -1.47 3.44 0.19
N ARG A 24 -1.70 4.64 0.77
CA ARG A 24 -2.93 5.41 0.50
C ARG A 24 -2.81 6.20 -0.78
N VAL A 25 -3.86 6.17 -1.60
CA VAL A 25 -3.87 6.83 -2.90
C VAL A 25 -4.02 8.35 -2.74
N PHE A 26 -3.26 9.12 -3.52
CA PHE A 26 -3.47 10.56 -3.62
C PHE A 26 -4.71 10.86 -4.45
N THR A 27 -5.38 11.98 -4.17
CA THR A 27 -6.51 12.43 -4.99
C THR A 27 -6.06 12.86 -6.38
N ASN A 28 -6.98 12.86 -7.36
CA ASN A 28 -6.75 13.27 -8.75
C ASN A 28 -5.72 12.42 -9.52
N VAL A 29 -5.65 11.11 -9.24
CA VAL A 29 -4.89 10.14 -10.05
C VAL A 29 -5.80 8.99 -10.52
N PRO A 30 -5.38 8.18 -11.51
CA PRO A 30 -6.24 7.12 -12.07
C PRO A 30 -6.57 5.96 -11.13
N ALA A 31 -5.74 5.69 -10.12
CA ALA A 31 -6.02 4.61 -9.16
C ALA A 31 -7.25 4.99 -8.30
N PRO A 32 -8.28 4.12 -8.23
CA PRO A 32 -9.53 4.46 -7.56
C PRO A 32 -9.48 4.23 -6.04
N THR A 33 -8.54 3.43 -5.55
CA THR A 33 -8.48 2.95 -4.17
C THR A 33 -7.05 2.95 -3.63
N ASN A 34 -6.93 2.81 -2.30
CA ASN A 34 -5.67 2.48 -1.65
C ASN A 34 -5.16 1.10 -2.06
N LEU A 35 -3.89 0.80 -1.80
CA LEU A 35 -3.35 -0.55 -1.95
C LEU A 35 -4.02 -1.49 -0.95
N GLU A 36 -4.39 -2.67 -1.43
CA GLU A 36 -4.95 -3.73 -0.60
C GLU A 36 -3.87 -4.30 0.33
N VAL A 37 -4.25 -4.53 1.59
CA VAL A 37 -3.45 -5.31 2.52
C VAL A 37 -4.02 -6.72 2.50
N PRO A 38 -3.30 -7.72 1.94
CA PRO A 38 -3.80 -9.09 1.90
C PRO A 38 -3.87 -9.68 3.32
N PRO A 39 -4.65 -10.77 3.53
CA PRO A 39 -4.53 -11.63 4.71
C PRO A 39 -3.08 -11.96 5.05
N TYR A 40 -2.71 -11.92 6.31
CA TYR A 40 -1.38 -12.34 6.78
C TYR A 40 -1.40 -12.75 8.25
N ARG A 41 -0.42 -13.58 8.63
CA ARG A 41 -0.09 -13.87 10.03
C ARG A 41 1.41 -13.86 10.27
N PHE A 42 1.80 -13.63 11.52
CA PHE A 42 3.18 -13.84 11.96
C PHE A 42 3.38 -15.33 12.30
N GLU A 43 4.36 -15.98 11.68
CA GLU A 43 4.77 -17.33 12.09
C GLU A 43 5.70 -17.26 13.30
N ASN A 44 6.55 -16.23 13.35
CA ASN A 44 7.38 -15.81 14.47
C ASN A 44 7.84 -14.36 14.25
N ASP A 45 8.72 -13.85 15.11
CA ASP A 45 9.18 -12.44 15.08
C ASP A 45 9.86 -12.03 13.76
N ASP A 46 10.41 -12.99 13.00
CA ASP A 46 11.18 -12.73 11.78
C ASP A 46 10.46 -13.19 10.50
N ILE A 47 9.33 -13.91 10.60
CA ILE A 47 8.65 -14.53 9.46
C ILE A 47 7.16 -14.17 9.44
N ILE A 48 6.71 -13.65 8.28
CA ILE A 48 5.31 -13.36 7.97
C ILE A 48 4.86 -14.27 6.81
N ILE A 49 3.69 -14.89 6.97
CA ILE A 49 3.03 -15.67 5.91
C ILE A 49 1.90 -14.83 5.32
N VAL A 50 1.93 -14.62 4.00
CA VAL A 50 0.91 -13.85 3.27
C VAL A 50 -0.10 -14.83 2.65
N GLY A 51 -1.39 -14.54 2.84
CA GLY A 51 -2.51 -15.34 2.35
C GLY A 51 -3.22 -16.21 3.41
N GLU A 52 -2.81 -16.12 4.67
CA GLU A 52 -3.41 -16.84 5.81
C GLU A 52 -3.94 -15.81 6.83
N ASP A 53 -5.16 -16.00 7.33
CA ASP A 53 -5.69 -15.20 8.45
C ASP A 53 -5.45 -15.94 9.77
N GLU A 54 -5.02 -15.22 10.82
CA GLU A 54 -4.84 -15.81 12.18
C GLU A 54 -6.11 -16.48 12.71
N GLU A 55 -7.29 -16.05 12.27
CA GLU A 55 -8.58 -16.64 12.66
C GLU A 55 -8.83 -18.02 12.01
N THR A 56 -8.14 -18.33 10.91
CA THR A 56 -8.29 -19.60 10.17
C THR A 56 -7.19 -20.62 10.43
N ALA A 57 -6.16 -20.27 11.20
CA ALA A 57 -5.00 -21.11 11.50
C ALA A 57 -5.23 -22.07 12.68
#